data_AF-A0A732IRK7-F1
#
_entry.id   AF-A0A732IRK7-F1
#
_cell.length_a   1.000
_cell.length_b   1.000
_cell.length_c   1.000
_cell.angle_alpha   90.00
_cell.angle_beta   90.00
_cell.angle_gamma   90.00
#
_symmetry.space_group_name_H-M   'P 1'
#
loop_
_entity.id
_entity.type
_entity.pdbx_description
1 polymer ?
#
loop_
_entity_poly.entity_id
_entity_poly.type
_entity_poly.pdbx_seq_one_letter_code
_entity_poly.pdbx_strand_id
1 'polypeptide(L)'
;MKSKKCVGFLPWLLLCALSLTPFFAQAVRSSGAWQELTEQTAAINGTPPQADSVTIPVYQGSVQLRSDAANPVDYSAKPSQFSTSDVGSALT
;
A
#
# COMPACT_ATOMS: atom_id res chain seq x y z
N MET A 1 -30.30 39.80 9.48
CA MET A 1 -29.01 39.70 10.19
C MET A 1 -27.89 39.47 9.17
N LYS A 2 -27.02 40.46 8.94
CA LYS A 2 -26.01 40.44 7.86
C LYS A 2 -24.77 39.68 8.35
N SER A 3 -24.55 38.47 7.84
CA SER A 3 -23.38 37.65 8.18
C SER A 3 -22.11 38.29 7.62
N LYS A 4 -21.37 39.03 8.46
CA LYS A 4 -20.10 39.70 8.09
C LYS A 4 -18.85 38.92 8.56
N LYS A 5 -19.03 37.69 9.05
CA LYS A 5 -17.97 36.86 9.67
C LYS A 5 -17.21 35.93 8.70
N CYS A 6 -17.64 35.81 7.44
CA CYS A 6 -17.09 34.82 6.50
C CYS A 6 -15.93 35.33 5.64
N VAL A 7 -15.76 36.65 5.49
CA VAL A 7 -14.76 37.25 4.59
C VAL A 7 -13.34 37.17 5.15
N GLY A 8 -13.16 37.18 6.48
CA GLY A 8 -11.84 36.97 7.11
C GLY A 8 -11.46 35.50 7.30
N PHE A 9 -12.47 34.61 7.28
CA PHE A 9 -12.26 33.17 7.46
C PHE A 9 -11.72 32.51 6.18
N LEU A 10 -12.21 32.93 5.01
CA LEU A 10 -11.75 32.44 3.72
C LEU A 10 -10.25 32.69 3.46
N PRO A 11 -9.68 33.91 3.65
CA PRO A 11 -8.26 34.14 3.48
C PRO A 11 -7.42 33.41 4.54
N TRP A 12 -7.92 33.25 5.77
CA TRP A 12 -7.24 32.47 6.80
C TRP A 12 -7.16 30.98 6.42
N LEU A 13 -8.26 30.42 5.90
CA LEU A 13 -8.31 29.02 5.46
C LEU A 13 -7.45 28.79 4.21
N LEU A 14 -7.41 29.75 3.29
CA LEU A 14 -6.49 29.75 2.14
C LEU A 14 -5.03 29.77 2.58
N LEU A 15 -4.68 30.60 3.58
CA LEU A 15 -3.33 30.63 4.17
C LEU A 15 -2.94 29.31 4.82
N CYS A 16 -3.86 28.66 5.53
CA CYS A 16 -3.64 27.33 6.08
C CYS A 16 -3.45 26.28 4.96
N ALA A 17 -4.29 26.29 3.93
CA ALA A 17 -4.15 25.35 2.82
C ALA A 17 -2.82 25.52 2.08
N LEU A 18 -2.36 26.77 1.87
CA LEU A 18 -1.11 27.06 1.18
C LEU A 18 0.13 26.64 1.97
N SER A 19 0.08 26.69 3.31
CA SER A 19 1.21 26.32 4.17
C SER A 19 1.37 24.81 4.34
N LEU A 20 0.31 24.03 4.15
CA LEU A 20 0.36 22.57 4.22
C LEU A 20 0.99 21.92 2.98
N THR A 21 0.83 22.52 1.79
CA THR A 21 1.35 21.99 0.52
C THR A 21 2.87 21.72 0.51
N PRO A 22 3.76 22.64 0.95
CA PRO A 22 5.19 22.37 0.97
C PRO A 22 5.58 21.31 2.01
N PHE A 23 4.79 21.14 3.08
CA PHE A 23 5.05 20.14 4.12
C PHE A 23 4.86 18.71 3.58
N PHE A 24 3.78 18.46 2.83
CA PHE A 24 3.57 17.14 2.20
C PHE A 24 4.61 16.84 1.11
N ALA A 25 5.03 17.86 0.36
CA ALA A 25 6.11 17.71 -0.62
C ALA A 25 7.47 17.36 0.02
N GLN A 26 7.77 17.96 1.18
CA GLN A 26 8.96 17.60 1.97
C GLN A 26 8.83 16.20 2.58
N ALA A 27 7.66 15.83 3.10
CA ALA A 27 7.43 14.49 3.66
C ALA A 27 7.61 13.38 2.62
N VAL A 28 7.13 13.57 1.39
CA VAL A 28 7.36 12.66 0.26
C VAL A 28 8.85 12.60 -0.14
N ARG A 29 9.57 13.71 -0.02
CA ARG A 29 10.99 13.78 -0.36
C ARG A 29 11.90 13.22 0.74
N SER A 30 11.48 13.29 2.00
CA SER A 30 12.17 12.73 3.15
C SER A 30 11.80 11.27 3.43
N SER A 31 10.63 10.81 2.96
CA SER A 31 10.36 9.39 2.87
C SER A 31 11.30 8.84 1.80
N GLY A 32 12.41 8.23 2.24
CA GLY A 32 13.28 7.49 1.34
C GLY A 32 12.44 6.53 0.51
N ALA A 33 12.88 6.26 -0.72
CA ALA A 33 12.19 5.29 -1.56
C ALA A 33 12.06 3.97 -0.79
N TRP A 34 10.84 3.43 -0.67
CA TRP A 34 10.60 2.12 -0.06
C TRP A 34 11.36 0.99 -0.77
N GLN A 35 11.85 1.28 -1.98
CA GLN A 35 12.72 0.42 -2.75
C GLN A 35 13.67 1.29 -3.58
N GLU A 36 14.98 1.13 -3.38
CA GLU A 36 16.01 1.73 -4.23
C GLU A 36 15.97 1.04 -5.60
N LEU A 37 15.10 1.53 -6.48
CA LEU A 37 15.02 1.08 -7.87
C LEU A 37 16.17 1.75 -8.64
N THR A 38 17.40 1.26 -8.44
CA THR A 38 18.59 1.33 -9.33
C THR A 38 19.85 1.24 -8.48
N GLU A 39 19.94 0.24 -7.61
CA GLU A 39 21.17 -0.54 -7.61
C GLU A 39 20.75 -1.93 -8.09
N GLN A 40 20.68 -2.09 -9.43
CA GLN A 40 21.03 -3.39 -9.96
C GLN A 40 22.36 -3.69 -9.31
N THR A 41 22.39 -4.63 -8.36
CA THR A 41 23.60 -5.15 -7.74
C THR A 41 24.63 -5.24 -8.85
N ALA A 42 25.58 -4.30 -8.87
CA ALA A 42 26.50 -4.16 -9.99
C ALA A 42 27.11 -5.53 -10.18
N ALA A 43 26.93 -6.09 -11.37
CA ALA A 43 27.20 -7.48 -11.66
C ALA A 43 28.64 -7.82 -11.27
N ILE A 44 28.83 -8.46 -10.12
CA ILE A 44 30.01 -9.29 -9.88
C ILE A 44 29.78 -10.55 -10.71
N ASN A 45 29.93 -10.47 -12.04
CA ASN A 45 29.85 -11.59 -13.00
C ASN A 45 29.03 -12.81 -12.53
N GLY A 46 27.79 -12.57 -12.13
CA GLY A 46 26.93 -13.56 -11.48
C GLY A 46 25.54 -13.45 -12.07
N THR A 47 24.86 -14.59 -12.20
CA THR A 47 23.46 -14.64 -12.63
C THR A 47 22.64 -13.75 -11.69
N PRO A 48 21.78 -12.85 -12.22
CA PRO A 48 20.86 -12.09 -11.39
C PRO A 48 20.12 -13.05 -10.44
N PRO A 49 20.02 -12.75 -9.14
CA PRO A 49 19.33 -13.62 -8.22
C PRO A 49 17.88 -13.77 -8.68
N GLN A 50 17.46 -15.00 -8.95
CA GLN A 50 16.06 -15.31 -9.17
C GLN A 50 15.38 -15.29 -7.81
N ALA A 51 14.42 -14.38 -7.62
CA ALA A 51 13.57 -14.41 -6.44
C ALA A 51 12.61 -15.58 -6.57
N ASP A 52 12.80 -16.61 -5.76
CA ASP A 52 11.83 -17.70 -5.62
C ASP A 52 10.57 -17.13 -4.97
N SER A 53 9.52 -16.90 -5.77
CA SER A 53 8.22 -16.48 -5.23
C SER A 53 7.46 -17.69 -4.72
N VAL A 54 7.18 -17.75 -3.41
CA VAL A 54 6.22 -18.70 -2.86
C VAL A 54 4.82 -18.11 -2.85
N THR A 55 3.84 -18.85 -3.37
CA THR A 55 2.43 -18.45 -3.31
C THR A 55 1.76 -19.12 -2.12
N ILE A 56 1.37 -18.33 -1.13
CA ILE A 56 0.63 -18.83 0.03
C ILE A 56 -0.86 -18.86 -0.30
N PRO A 57 -1.54 -20.02 -0.20
CA PRO A 57 -2.97 -20.10 -0.47
C PRO A 57 -3.77 -19.37 0.61
N VAL A 58 -4.71 -18.53 0.16
CA VAL A 58 -5.66 -17.82 1.03
C VAL A 58 -7.00 -18.51 0.96
N TYR A 59 -7.65 -18.71 2.10
CA TYR A 59 -8.94 -19.35 2.22
C TYR A 59 -9.96 -18.41 2.86
N GLN A 60 -11.21 -18.53 2.45
CA GLN A 60 -12.35 -17.98 3.16
C GLN A 60 -13.25 -19.14 3.60
N GLY A 61 -13.25 -19.45 4.90
CA GLY A 61 -13.79 -20.71 5.39
C GLY A 61 -13.03 -21.92 4.82
N SER A 62 -13.73 -22.81 4.10
CA SER A 62 -13.14 -24.00 3.46
C SER A 62 -12.82 -23.83 1.98
N VAL A 63 -13.02 -22.64 1.41
CA VAL A 63 -12.81 -22.37 -0.02
C VAL A 63 -11.49 -21.63 -0.22
N GLN A 64 -10.60 -22.19 -1.05
CA GLN A 64 -9.38 -21.52 -1.46
C GLN A 64 -9.70 -20.43 -2.51
N LEU A 65 -9.20 -19.23 -2.26
CA LEU A 65 -9.29 -18.11 -3.17
C LEU A 65 -8.27 -18.27 -4.30
N ARG A 66 -8.68 -17.91 -5.51
CA ARG A 66 -7.83 -17.94 -6.70
C ARG A 66 -6.85 -16.78 -6.70
N SER A 67 -5.57 -17.05 -6.95
CA SER A 67 -4.56 -16.01 -7.08
C SER A 67 -4.50 -15.41 -8.49
N ASP A 68 -5.07 -16.09 -9.48
CA ASP A 68 -5.04 -15.71 -10.89
C ASP A 68 -6.33 -15.03 -11.40
N ALA A 69 -7.30 -14.83 -10.50
CA ALA A 69 -8.61 -14.27 -10.84
C ALA A 69 -9.21 -13.48 -9.68
N ALA A 70 -10.19 -12.64 -9.99
CA ALA A 70 -10.97 -11.94 -8.97
C ALA A 70 -11.88 -12.91 -8.21
N ASN A 71 -11.86 -12.86 -6.87
CA ASN A 71 -12.73 -13.65 -6.02
C ASN A 71 -13.87 -12.78 -5.48
N PRO A 72 -15.15 -13.21 -5.58
CA PRO A 72 -16.25 -12.48 -4.98
C PRO A 72 -16.18 -12.57 -3.45
N VAL A 73 -16.11 -11.41 -2.79
CA VAL A 73 -16.07 -11.29 -1.32
C VAL A 73 -17.16 -10.31 -0.89
N ASP A 74 -17.99 -10.73 0.06
CA ASP A 74 -19.02 -9.85 0.64
C ASP A 74 -18.39 -8.66 1.37
N TYR A 75 -19.00 -7.47 1.26
CA TYR A 75 -18.50 -6.28 1.95
C TYR A 75 -18.49 -6.42 3.48
N SER A 76 -19.34 -7.30 4.03
CA SER A 76 -19.37 -7.62 5.46
C SER A 76 -18.29 -8.60 5.91
N ALA A 77 -17.45 -9.11 4.99
CA ALA A 77 -16.40 -10.07 5.32
C ALA A 77 -15.41 -9.47 6.31
N LYS A 78 -15.20 -10.18 7.41
CA LYS A 78 -14.28 -9.78 8.48
C LYS A 78 -12.90 -10.40 8.21
N PRO A 79 -11.80 -9.74 8.62
CA PRO A 79 -10.46 -10.33 8.52
C PRO A 79 -10.35 -11.73 9.15
N SER A 80 -11.07 -11.99 10.24
CA SER A 80 -11.09 -13.28 10.93
C SER A 80 -11.73 -14.43 10.14
N GLN A 81 -12.38 -14.14 8.99
CA GLN A 81 -12.96 -15.16 8.11
C GLN A 81 -11.96 -15.66 7.06
N PHE A 82 -10.77 -15.04 6.99
CA PHE A 82 -9.69 -15.44 6.11
C PHE A 82 -8.64 -16.23 6.88
N SER A 83 -8.08 -17.24 6.23
CA SER A 83 -6.98 -18.03 6.79
C SER A 83 -5.98 -18.38 5.71
N THR A 84 -4.77 -18.73 6.12
CA THR A 84 -3.73 -19.26 5.26
C THR A 84 -3.33 -20.65 5.75
N SER A 85 -2.83 -21.47 4.84
CA SER A 85 -2.34 -22.80 5.15
C SER A 85 -0.88 -22.89 4.69
N ASP A 86 0.01 -23.30 5.58
CA ASP A 86 1.43 -23.53 5.28
C ASP A 86 1.69 -24.94 4.70
N VAL A 87 0.63 -25.76 4.62
CA VAL A 87 0.67 -27.19 4.28
C VAL A 87 1.09 -27.44 2.82
N GLY A 88 1.33 -26.39 2.02
CA GLY A 88 1.91 -26.44 0.67
C GLY A 88 3.10 -25.50 0.42
N SER A 89 3.48 -24.66 1.40
CA SER A 89 4.67 -23.80 1.31
C SER A 89 5.95 -24.55 1.71
N ALA A 90 5.80 -25.65 2.47
CA ALA A 90 6.88 -26.57 2.78
C ALA A 90 6.99 -27.68 1.72
N LEU A 91 7.25 -27.34 0.46
CA LEU A 91 7.65 -28.32 -0.55
C LEU A 91 8.87 -27.83 -1.35
N THR A 92 9.98 -28.52 -1.06
CA THR A 92 11.24 -28.73 -1.80
C THR A 92 12.14 -27.54 -2.10
#